data_AF-A0A0A0D700-F1
#
_entry.id   AF-A0A0A0D700-F1
#
_cell.length_a   1.000
_cell.length_b   1.000
_cell.length_c   1.000
_cell.angle_alpha   90.00
_cell.angle_beta   90.00
_cell.angle_gamma   90.00
#
_symmetry.space_group_name_H-M   'P 1'
#
loop_
_entity.id
_entity.type
_entity.pdbx_description
1 polymer ?
#
loop_
_entity_poly.entity_id
_entity_poly.type
_entity_poly.pdbx_seq_one_letter_code
_entity_poly.pdbx_strand_id
1 'polypeptide(L)' 'MADDIGRLAIQLGTLFRLTAGGRIEGENDPDRSPGPRLWLAGCAAGTVFAVRS' A
#
# COMPACT_ATOMS: atom_id res chain seq x y z
N MET A 1 -10.88 15.61 7.22
CA MET A 1 -9.86 14.75 7.84
C MET A 1 -10.07 13.36 7.31
N ALA A 2 -9.05 12.68 6.77
CA ALA A 2 -9.21 11.31 6.29
C ALA A 2 -9.59 10.40 7.48
N ASP A 3 -10.57 9.52 7.27
CA ASP A 3 -10.87 8.46 8.23
C ASP A 3 -9.70 7.46 8.30
N ASP A 4 -9.75 6.55 9.26
CA ASP A 4 -8.63 5.64 9.50
C ASP A 4 -8.35 4.71 8.30
N ILE A 5 -9.38 4.36 7.51
CA ILE A 5 -9.19 3.57 6.28
C ILE A 5 -8.49 4.40 5.21
N GLY A 6 -8.90 5.67 5.03
CA GLY A 6 -8.26 6.60 4.11
C GLY A 6 -6.79 6.84 4.46
N ARG A 7 -6.45 6.88 5.76
CA ARG A 7 -5.04 6.96 6.20
C ARG A 7 -4.25 5.72 5.83
N LEU A 8 -4.80 4.51 5.99
CA LEU A 8 -4.14 3.27 5.58
C LEU A 8 -3.95 3.20 4.06
N ALA A 9 -4.92 3.70 3.28
CA ALA A 9 -4.78 3.79 1.82
C ALA A 9 -3.67 4.77 1.40
N ILE A 10 -3.56 5.92 2.08
CA ILE A 10 -2.45 6.87 1.88
C ILE A 10 -1.12 6.20 2.25
N GLN A 11 -1.07 5.52 3.39
CA GLN A 11 0.14 4.83 3.83
C GLN A 11 0.62 3.81 2.78
N LEU A 12 -0.27 2.97 2.26
CA LEU A 12 0.03 2.04 1.17
C LEU A 12 0.64 2.77 -0.04
N GLY A 13 0.01 3.86 -0.50
CA GLY A 13 0.48 4.63 -1.66
C GLY A 13 1.77 5.43 -1.41
N THR A 14 2.12 5.72 -0.16
CA THR A 14 3.40 6.34 0.19
C THR A 14 4.53 5.34 0.36
N LEU A 15 4.23 4.11 0.76
CA LEU A 15 5.22 3.05 0.95
C LEU A 15 5.56 2.35 -0.37
N PHE A 16 4.59 2.17 -1.27
CA PHE A 16 4.79 1.37 -2.48
C PHE A 16 4.36 2.10 -3.74
N ARG A 17 5.06 1.82 -4.83
CA ARG A 17 4.57 2.12 -6.18
C ARG A 17 3.51 1.09 -6.52
N LEU A 18 2.34 1.56 -6.91
CA LEU A 18 1.19 0.69 -7.24
C LEU A 18 0.93 0.70 -8.74
N THR A 19 0.51 -0.45 -9.27
CA THR A 19 -0.05 -0.52 -10.63
C THR A 19 -1.40 0.19 -10.69
N ALA A 20 -1.92 0.44 -11.89
CA ALA A 20 -3.29 0.95 -12.06
C ALA A 20 -4.37 0.06 -11.42
N GLY A 21 -4.06 -1.24 -11.24
CA GLY A 21 -4.93 -2.20 -10.54
C GLY A 21 -4.72 -2.28 -9.04
N GLY A 22 -3.94 -1.37 -8.44
CA GLY A 22 -3.70 -1.33 -6.98
C GLY A 22 -2.76 -2.43 -6.45
N ARG A 23 -2.02 -3.10 -7.32
CA ARG A 23 -1.03 -4.11 -6.92
C ARG A 23 0.31 -3.46 -6.62
N ILE A 24 1.09 -4.05 -5.71
CA ILE A 24 2.47 -3.60 -5.44
C ILE A 24 3.31 -3.88 -6.68
N GLU A 25 3.96 -2.85 -7.20
CA GLU A 25 5.01 -2.97 -8.22
C GLU A 25 6.39 -3.03 -7.58
N GLY A 26 6.62 -2.24 -6.52
CA GLY A 26 7.84 -2.24 -5.72
C GLY A 26 7.77 -1.23 -4.58
N GLU A 27 8.88 -1.09 -3.84
CA GLU A 27 9.04 0.00 -2.87
C GLU A 27 8.92 1.35 -3.57
N ASN A 28 8.41 2.34 -2.84
CA ASN A 28 8.45 3.74 -3.22
C ASN A 28 9.76 4.38 -2.77
N ASP A 29 10.87 3.86 -3.29
CA ASP A 29 12.22 4.35 -3.04
C ASP A 29 12.92 4.72 -4.37
N PRO A 30 14.03 5.49 -4.31
CA PRO A 30 14.79 5.86 -5.52
C PRO A 30 15.38 4.66 -6.26
N ASP A 31 15.74 3.61 -5.53
CA ASP A 31 16.39 2.42 -6.07
C ASP A 31 15.41 1.44 -6.75
N ARG A 32 14.10 1.72 -6.64
CA ARG A 32 13.02 0.87 -7.14
C ARG A 32 13.13 -0.56 -6.61
N SER A 33 13.42 -0.69 -5.33
CA SER A 33 13.63 -1.98 -4.69
C SER A 33 12.41 -2.88 -4.84
N PRO A 34 12.60 -4.21 -4.89
CA PRO A 34 11.49 -5.14 -4.86
C PRO A 34 10.67 -4.97 -3.56
N GLY A 35 9.38 -4.64 -3.68
CA GLY A 35 8.48 -4.51 -2.52
C GLY A 35 8.05 -5.87 -1.92
N PRO A 36 7.30 -5.92 -0.82
CA PRO A 36 6.84 -7.18 -0.24
C PRO A 36 5.85 -7.91 -1.16
N ARG A 37 5.69 -9.23 -0.97
CA ARG A 37 4.67 -10.02 -1.70
C ARG A 37 3.24 -9.67 -1.28
N LEU A 38 3.05 -9.31 -0.01
CA LEU A 38 1.78 -8.92 0.60
C LEU A 38 2.07 -7.78 1.58
N TRP A 39 1.24 -6.75 1.54
CA TRP A 39 1.12 -5.75 2.59
C TRP A 39 -0.32 -5.73 3.10
N LEU A 40 -0.50 -5.62 4.42
CA LEU A 40 -1.78 -5.67 5.10
C LEU A 40 -1.71 -4.75 6.31
N ALA A 41 -2.69 -3.85 6.44
CA ALA A 41 -2.88 -3.04 7.63
C ALA A 41 -4.37 -2.88 7.94
N GLY A 42 -4.71 -2.77 9.22
CA GLY A 42 -6.10 -2.68 9.67
C GLY A 42 -6.31 -1.68 10.80
N CYS A 43 -7.55 -1.22 10.91
CA CYS A 43 -8.05 -0.36 11.98
C CYS A 43 -9.46 -0.84 12.39
N ALA A 44 -10.09 -0.16 13.36
CA ALA A 44 -11.43 -0.53 13.83
C ALA A 44 -12.51 -0.48 12.73
N ALA A 45 -12.28 0.29 11.65
CA ALA A 45 -13.19 0.43 10.53
C ALA A 45 -12.97 -0.61 9.41
N GLY A 46 -11.89 -1.39 9.45
CA GLY A 46 -11.59 -2.40 8.42
C GLY A 46 -10.11 -2.54 8.08
N THR A 47 -9.84 -3.12 6.90
CA THR A 47 -8.49 -3.52 6.46
C THR A 47 -8.21 -3.01 5.06
N VAL A 48 -6.97 -2.58 4.82
CA VAL A 48 -6.41 -2.27 3.49
C VAL A 48 -5.28 -3.27 3.21
N PHE A 49 -5.24 -3.80 2.00
CA PHE A 49 -4.20 -4.74 1.59
C PHE A 49 -3.82 -4.54 0.13
N ALA A 50 -2.61 -4.97 -0.21
CA ALA A 50 -2.15 -5.07 -1.58
C ALA A 50 -1.20 -6.26 -1.74
N VAL A 51 -1.22 -6.86 -2.93
CA VAL A 51 -0.35 -7.98 -3.32
C VAL A 51 0.56 -7.55 -4.45
N ARG A 52 1.77 -8.09 -4.50
CA ARG A 52 2.72 -7.82 -5.59
C ARG A 52 2.27 -8.48 -6.89
N SER A 53 2.48 -7.79 -8.01
CA SER A 53 2.27 -8.36 -9.35
C SER A 53 3.21 -9.53 -9.65
#